data_AF-F9FDE0-F1
#
_entry.id   AF-F9FDE0-F1
#
_cell.length_a   1.000
_cell.length_b   1.000
_cell.length_c   1.000
_cell.angle_alpha   90.00
_cell.angle_beta   90.00
_cell.angle_gamma   90.00
#
_symmetry.space_group_name_H-M   'P 1'
#
loop_
_entity.id
_entity.type
_entity.pdbx_description
1 polymer ?
#
loop_
_entity_poly.entity_id
_entity_poly.type
_entity_poly.pdbx_seq_one_letter_code
_entity_poly.pdbx_strand_id
1 'polypeptide(L)'
;PILCLTFGEHLFSPEGWVFGSSPDPDLCDLQLSKNNSTGISRRHLRVDTDPKTHLPRLTVISVSGAVRLSDKGRVLTLTWGKSAEIFGIVTIDLGAVSFRVWRPDLTVTEQRRCDDKALKWCKEAVAAVAAVATYFPPLHCPPETITSNIRYGKNNAVYVNEGGVEERVYGAKEPYFKVSDDFGKVRSRWEELKKEFDNVAALDH
;
A
#
# COMPACT_ATOMS: atom_id res chain seq x y z
N PRO A 1 -7.83 13.06 23.35
CA PRO A 1 -8.71 12.08 22.66
C PRO A 1 -7.84 10.95 22.12
N ILE A 2 -8.34 9.71 22.13
CA ILE A 2 -7.64 8.54 21.56
C ILE A 2 -8.52 8.02 20.42
N LEU A 3 -7.91 7.80 19.25
CA LEU A 3 -8.55 7.19 18.11
C LEU A 3 -7.96 5.79 17.93
N CYS A 4 -8.81 4.76 17.94
CA CYS A 4 -8.40 3.39 17.68
C CYS A 4 -8.68 3.06 16.21
N LEU A 5 -7.65 2.63 15.48
CA LEU A 5 -7.79 2.13 14.11
C LEU A 5 -7.76 0.60 14.14
N THR A 6 -8.85 -0.03 13.73
CA THR A 6 -8.97 -1.49 13.69
C THR A 6 -9.00 -1.96 12.25
N PHE A 7 -8.05 -2.80 11.83
CA PHE A 7 -7.97 -3.26 10.45
C PHE A 7 -9.27 -3.91 9.97
N GLY A 8 -9.73 -3.49 8.80
CA GLY A 8 -11.01 -3.89 8.20
C GLY A 8 -12.22 -3.12 8.73
N GLU A 9 -12.05 -2.16 9.64
CA GLU A 9 -13.14 -1.35 10.19
C GLU A 9 -12.91 0.13 9.87
N HIS A 10 -14.00 0.84 9.53
CA HIS A 10 -13.98 2.29 9.27
C HIS A 10 -12.92 2.72 8.24
N LEU A 11 -12.72 1.92 7.19
CA LEU A 11 -11.82 2.19 6.08
C LEU A 11 -12.65 2.61 4.86
N PHE A 12 -12.44 3.82 4.35
CA PHE A 12 -13.01 4.22 3.07
C PHE A 12 -12.19 3.67 1.89
N SER A 13 -10.86 3.78 1.97
CA SER A 13 -9.97 3.29 0.93
C SER A 13 -9.53 1.85 1.19
N PRO A 14 -9.54 0.97 0.16
CA PRO A 14 -8.95 -0.36 0.27
C PRO A 14 -7.43 -0.31 0.50
N GLU A 15 -6.80 0.85 0.31
CA GLU A 15 -5.37 1.03 0.50
C GLU A 15 -4.97 1.32 1.97
N GLY A 16 -5.93 1.66 2.84
CA GLY A 16 -5.69 2.03 4.25
C GLY A 16 -6.33 3.36 4.62
N TRP A 17 -6.17 3.79 5.88
CA TRP A 17 -6.69 5.07 6.35
C TRP A 17 -5.85 6.22 5.83
N VAL A 18 -6.49 7.20 5.21
CA VAL A 18 -5.89 8.40 4.67
C VAL A 18 -6.09 9.58 5.63
N PHE A 19 -4.99 10.27 5.90
CA PHE A 19 -4.93 11.42 6.78
C PHE A 19 -4.47 12.63 5.97
N GLY A 20 -5.10 13.78 6.18
CA GLY A 20 -4.82 14.98 5.40
C GLY A 20 -5.67 16.17 5.79
N SER A 21 -5.70 17.18 4.93
CA SER A 21 -6.46 18.41 5.16
C SER A 21 -7.84 18.43 4.49
N SER A 22 -8.18 17.40 3.71
CA SER A 22 -9.44 17.37 2.98
C SER A 22 -10.61 17.21 3.96
N PRO A 23 -11.68 18.01 3.86
CA PRO A 23 -12.92 17.75 4.58
C PRO A 23 -13.77 16.65 3.91
N ASP A 24 -13.39 16.26 2.69
CA ASP A 24 -14.07 15.23 1.91
C ASP A 24 -13.75 13.84 2.47
N PRO A 25 -14.73 13.13 3.04
CA PRO A 25 -14.52 11.80 3.61
C PRO A 25 -14.15 10.76 2.54
N ASP A 26 -14.44 11.01 1.26
CA ASP A 26 -14.08 10.11 0.16
C ASP A 26 -12.58 10.21 -0.19
N LEU A 27 -11.91 11.28 0.26
CA LEU A 27 -10.48 11.49 0.04
C LEU A 27 -9.65 11.29 1.29
N CYS A 28 -10.25 11.43 2.47
CA CYS A 28 -9.55 11.55 3.74
C CYS A 28 -10.39 11.00 4.90
N ASP A 29 -10.00 9.85 5.45
CA ASP A 29 -10.66 9.26 6.62
C ASP A 29 -10.49 10.12 7.89
N LEU A 30 -9.35 10.81 8.03
CA LEU A 30 -9.11 11.71 9.17
C LEU A 30 -8.57 13.08 8.75
N GLN A 31 -9.40 14.11 8.92
CA GLN A 31 -9.00 15.49 8.70
C GLN A 31 -8.11 16.00 9.86
N LEU A 32 -6.84 16.26 9.56
CA LEU A 32 -5.84 16.77 10.50
C LEU A 32 -5.80 18.30 10.57
N SER A 33 -6.27 18.99 9.53
CA SER A 33 -6.33 20.45 9.50
C SER A 33 -7.50 20.93 8.65
N LYS A 34 -8.02 22.12 8.97
CA LYS A 34 -9.18 22.71 8.29
C LYS A 34 -8.98 22.84 6.77
N ASN A 35 -7.75 23.11 6.34
CA ASN A 35 -7.36 23.25 4.94
C ASN A 35 -5.84 23.08 4.79
N ASN A 36 -5.34 23.18 3.54
CA ASN A 36 -3.93 22.99 3.21
C ASN A 36 -3.03 24.20 3.50
N SER A 37 -3.54 25.29 4.09
CA SER A 37 -2.72 26.47 4.42
C SER A 37 -1.64 26.17 5.47
N THR A 38 -1.82 25.09 6.21
CA THR A 38 -0.88 24.61 7.24
C THR A 38 0.29 23.80 6.67
N GLY A 39 0.32 23.55 5.35
CA GLY A 39 1.30 22.68 4.70
C GLY A 39 0.89 21.19 4.68
N ILE A 40 -0.19 20.81 5.37
CA ILE A 40 -0.76 19.46 5.28
C ILE A 40 -1.57 19.34 3.99
N SER A 41 -1.22 18.37 3.15
CA SER A 41 -1.90 18.13 1.87
C SER A 41 -3.29 17.52 2.08
N ARG A 42 -4.17 17.62 1.06
CA ARG A 42 -5.51 17.01 1.12
C ARG A 42 -5.47 15.51 1.43
N ARG A 43 -4.49 14.82 0.87
CA ARG A 43 -4.09 13.43 1.18
C ARG A 43 -2.61 13.48 1.51
N HIS A 44 -2.25 13.35 2.79
CA HIS A 44 -0.89 13.62 3.25
C HIS A 44 -0.11 12.36 3.58
N LEU A 45 -0.71 11.50 4.41
CA LEU A 45 -0.16 10.21 4.79
C LEU A 45 -1.25 9.15 4.81
N ARG A 46 -0.84 7.89 4.69
CA ARG A 46 -1.68 6.70 4.78
C ARG A 46 -1.16 5.81 5.89
N VAL A 47 -2.07 5.23 6.66
CA VAL A 47 -1.76 4.17 7.62
C VAL A 47 -2.42 2.88 7.14
N ASP A 48 -1.61 1.83 7.00
CA ASP A 48 -2.03 0.50 6.58
C ASP A 48 -1.29 -0.60 7.37
N THR A 49 -1.45 -1.87 7.00
CA THR A 49 -0.50 -2.93 7.37
C THR A 49 0.52 -3.17 6.26
N ASP A 50 1.76 -3.42 6.67
CA ASP A 50 2.73 -4.04 5.79
C ASP A 50 2.27 -5.46 5.43
N PRO A 51 2.24 -5.83 4.14
CA PRO A 51 1.71 -7.12 3.72
C PRO A 51 2.64 -8.30 4.05
N LYS A 52 3.92 -8.08 4.41
CA LYS A 52 4.84 -9.16 4.80
C LYS A 52 4.87 -9.36 6.32
N THR A 53 4.92 -8.27 7.08
CA THR A 53 5.07 -8.35 8.54
C THR A 53 3.74 -8.24 9.29
N HIS A 54 2.68 -7.79 8.61
CA HIS A 54 1.39 -7.41 9.19
C HIS A 54 1.46 -6.30 10.23
N LEU A 55 2.59 -5.61 10.34
CA LEU A 55 2.77 -4.51 11.26
C LEU A 55 2.11 -3.24 10.70
N PRO A 56 1.61 -2.34 11.57
CA PRO A 56 1.13 -1.05 11.14
C PRO A 56 2.25 -0.29 10.43
N ARG A 57 1.94 0.26 9.27
CA ARG A 57 2.88 0.96 8.39
C ARG A 57 2.31 2.31 8.03
N LEU A 58 3.15 3.34 8.16
CA LEU A 58 2.85 4.68 7.70
C LEU A 58 3.53 4.90 6.35
N THR A 59 2.80 5.45 5.38
CA THR A 59 3.31 5.80 4.05
C THR A 59 2.98 7.25 3.75
N VAL A 60 3.95 8.02 3.27
CA VAL A 60 3.70 9.40 2.83
C VAL A 60 3.22 9.39 1.39
N ILE A 61 2.00 9.89 1.18
CA ILE A 61 1.35 9.92 -0.14
C ILE A 61 1.27 11.33 -0.73
N SER A 62 1.60 12.36 0.05
CA SER A 62 1.76 13.72 -0.47
C SER A 62 3.05 13.87 -1.26
N VAL A 63 2.96 14.54 -2.41
CA VAL A 63 4.10 14.79 -3.31
C VAL A 63 5.10 15.79 -2.70
N SER A 64 4.59 16.87 -2.10
CA SER A 64 5.40 17.96 -1.56
C SER A 64 5.55 17.93 -0.03
N GLY A 65 4.87 17.00 0.64
CA GLY A 65 4.84 16.90 2.08
C GLY A 65 5.93 15.99 2.63
N ALA A 66 6.31 16.22 3.88
CA ALA A 66 7.19 15.35 4.63
C ALA A 66 6.61 15.06 6.01
N VAL A 67 6.85 13.85 6.49
CA VAL A 67 6.42 13.40 7.81
C VAL A 67 7.65 13.12 8.65
N ARG A 68 7.73 13.73 9.84
CA ARG A 68 8.80 13.43 10.81
C ARG A 68 8.27 12.42 11.82
N LEU A 69 8.92 11.27 11.89
CA LEU A 69 8.69 10.25 12.91
C LEU A 69 9.78 10.38 13.96
N SER A 70 9.41 10.62 15.22
CA SER A 70 10.37 10.65 16.32
C SER A 70 10.15 9.53 17.32
N ASP A 71 11.21 8.79 17.63
CA ASP A 71 11.25 7.74 18.66
C ASP A 71 12.51 7.91 19.52
N LYS A 72 12.36 8.08 20.83
CA LYS A 72 13.47 8.18 21.80
C LYS A 72 14.61 9.11 21.35
N GLY A 73 14.26 10.25 20.74
CA GLY A 73 15.21 11.25 20.25
C GLY A 73 15.80 10.98 18.86
N ARG A 74 15.54 9.82 18.26
CA ARG A 74 15.83 9.55 16.84
C ARG A 74 14.71 10.12 15.99
N VAL A 75 15.06 10.80 14.91
CA VAL A 75 14.10 11.38 13.96
C VAL A 75 14.33 10.78 12.58
N LEU A 76 13.28 10.18 12.03
CA LEU A 76 13.21 9.71 10.66
C LEU A 76 12.29 10.63 9.88
N THR A 77 12.79 11.21 8.79
CA THR A 77 11.97 12.02 7.88
C THR A 77 11.56 11.17 6.69
N LEU A 78 10.27 11.05 6.47
CA LEU A 78 9.68 10.36 5.32
C LEU A 78 9.15 11.38 4.32
N THR A 79 9.47 11.16 3.05
CA THR A 79 8.99 11.94 1.91
C THR A 79 8.08 11.07 1.05
N TRP A 80 7.51 11.64 -0.02
CA TRP A 80 6.63 10.94 -0.95
C TRP A 80 7.09 9.51 -1.30
N GLY A 81 6.16 8.56 -1.20
CA GLY A 81 6.36 7.15 -1.49
C GLY A 81 7.22 6.39 -0.48
N LYS A 82 7.78 7.06 0.54
CA LYS A 82 8.51 6.41 1.62
C LYS A 82 7.55 5.94 2.71
N SER A 83 7.86 4.79 3.28
CA SER A 83 7.10 4.16 4.34
C SER A 83 7.99 3.73 5.49
N ALA A 84 7.39 3.60 6.67
CA ALA A 84 8.02 3.04 7.86
C ALA A 84 7.00 2.25 8.68
N GLU A 85 7.44 1.12 9.22
CA GLU A 85 6.65 0.32 10.16
C GLU A 85 6.69 0.95 11.57
N ILE A 86 5.58 0.83 12.29
CA ILE A 86 5.39 1.35 13.64
C ILE A 86 5.53 0.18 14.61
N PHE A 87 6.73 -0.01 15.14
CA PHE A 87 7.04 -1.07 16.10
C PHE A 87 6.71 -0.71 17.55
N GLY A 88 6.60 0.58 17.85
CA GLY A 88 6.39 1.09 19.20
C GLY A 88 5.74 2.46 19.19
N ILE A 89 5.79 3.15 20.32
CA ILE A 89 5.26 4.51 20.43
C ILE A 89 6.16 5.46 19.63
N VAL A 90 5.60 6.10 18.61
CA VAL A 90 6.28 7.13 17.82
C VAL A 90 5.43 8.39 17.80
N THR A 91 6.08 9.56 17.78
CA THR A 91 5.39 10.83 17.51
C THR A 91 5.47 11.11 16.02
N ILE A 92 4.32 11.29 15.39
CA ILE A 92 4.17 11.82 14.05
C ILE A 92 4.12 13.34 14.18
N ASP A 93 5.00 14.04 13.48
CA ASP A 93 5.06 15.49 13.41
C ASP A 93 5.00 15.95 11.94
N LEU A 94 3.96 16.73 11.65
CA LEU A 94 3.68 17.35 10.34
C LEU A 94 3.96 18.85 10.33
N GLY A 95 4.63 19.38 11.36
CA GLY A 95 4.90 20.80 11.57
C GLY A 95 3.71 21.54 12.17
N ALA A 96 2.53 21.46 11.55
CA ALA A 96 1.32 22.12 12.05
C ALA A 96 0.58 21.32 13.13
N VAL A 97 0.72 19.98 13.10
CA VAL A 97 0.07 19.05 14.02
C VAL A 97 1.06 17.95 14.38
N SER A 98 1.09 17.58 15.66
CA SER A 98 1.86 16.45 16.17
C SER A 98 1.00 15.57 17.06
N PHE A 99 1.09 14.25 16.88
CA PHE A 99 0.38 13.28 17.72
C PHE A 99 1.18 11.99 17.85
N ARG A 100 0.87 11.21 18.88
CA ARG A 100 1.49 9.91 19.11
C ARG A 100 0.65 8.81 18.47
N VAL A 101 1.34 7.85 17.89
CA VAL A 101 0.77 6.60 17.41
C VAL A 101 1.56 5.44 17.99
N TRP A 102 0.88 4.35 18.26
CA TRP A 102 1.50 3.14 18.76
C TRP A 102 0.65 1.94 18.39
N ARG A 103 1.32 0.80 18.34
CA ARG A 103 0.66 -0.49 18.32
C ARG A 103 0.37 -0.90 19.77
N PRO A 104 -0.86 -1.31 20.12
CA PRO A 104 -1.12 -1.87 21.44
C PRO A 104 -0.35 -3.18 21.62
N ASP A 105 0.04 -3.48 22.86
CA ASP A 105 0.59 -4.79 23.21
C ASP A 105 -0.51 -5.84 23.06
N LEU A 106 -0.29 -6.81 22.18
CA LEU A 106 -1.24 -7.88 21.90
C LEU A 106 -0.79 -9.17 22.59
N THR A 107 -1.72 -9.90 23.18
CA THR A 107 -1.51 -11.30 23.55
C THR A 107 -1.30 -12.16 22.30
N VAL A 108 -0.77 -13.37 22.46
CA VAL A 108 -0.57 -14.31 21.33
C VAL A 108 -1.87 -14.59 20.58
N THR A 109 -3.00 -14.70 21.28
CA THR A 109 -4.31 -14.95 20.66
C THR A 109 -4.80 -13.73 19.88
N GLU A 110 -4.62 -12.53 20.42
CA GLU A 110 -4.99 -11.28 19.74
C GLU A 110 -4.09 -11.01 18.53
N GLN A 111 -2.80 -11.33 18.64
CA GLN A 111 -1.84 -11.26 17.53
C GLN A 111 -2.32 -12.13 16.36
N ARG A 112 -2.65 -13.40 16.62
CA ARG A 112 -3.17 -14.30 15.58
C ARG A 112 -4.44 -13.75 14.92
N ARG A 113 -5.38 -13.25 15.71
CA ARG A 113 -6.60 -12.61 15.19
C ARG A 113 -6.27 -11.37 14.36
N CYS A 114 -5.27 -10.59 14.75
CA CYS A 114 -4.80 -9.43 14.00
C CYS A 114 -4.18 -9.85 12.67
N ASP A 115 -3.37 -10.92 12.66
CA ASP A 115 -2.75 -11.46 11.45
C ASP A 115 -3.80 -11.99 10.48
N ASP A 116 -4.80 -12.72 10.97
CA ASP A 116 -5.92 -13.20 10.16
C ASP A 116 -6.71 -12.05 9.53
N LYS A 117 -7.00 -11.00 10.31
CA LYS A 117 -7.64 -9.77 9.81
C LYS A 117 -6.76 -9.06 8.78
N ALA A 118 -5.45 -8.96 9.01
CA ALA A 118 -4.51 -8.33 8.09
C ALA A 118 -4.42 -9.08 6.76
N LEU A 119 -4.39 -10.42 6.78
CA LEU A 119 -4.41 -11.26 5.58
C LEU A 119 -5.72 -11.14 4.81
N LYS A 120 -6.86 -11.17 5.53
CA LYS A 120 -8.18 -10.94 4.92
C LYS A 120 -8.24 -9.57 4.24
N TRP A 121 -7.72 -8.55 4.91
CA TRP A 121 -7.65 -7.21 4.34
C TRP A 121 -6.71 -7.14 3.13
N CYS A 122 -5.57 -7.84 3.14
CA CYS A 122 -4.70 -7.94 1.95
C CYS A 122 -5.44 -8.53 0.74
N LYS A 123 -6.28 -9.56 0.97
CA LYS A 123 -7.14 -10.13 -0.06
C LYS A 123 -8.13 -9.09 -0.61
N GLU A 124 -8.82 -8.38 0.28
CA GLU A 124 -9.79 -7.34 -0.10
C GLU A 124 -9.13 -6.18 -0.85
N ALA A 125 -7.95 -5.74 -0.40
CA ALA A 125 -7.18 -4.69 -1.03
C ALA A 125 -6.75 -5.07 -2.46
N VAL A 126 -6.21 -6.27 -2.65
CA VAL A 126 -5.85 -6.79 -3.98
C VAL A 126 -7.08 -6.92 -4.87
N ALA A 127 -8.19 -7.43 -4.36
CA ALA A 127 -9.43 -7.58 -5.12
C ALA A 127 -10.02 -6.22 -5.54
N ALA A 128 -10.04 -5.24 -4.64
CA ALA A 128 -10.54 -3.90 -4.92
C ALA A 128 -9.70 -3.19 -5.98
N VAL A 129 -8.37 -3.32 -5.92
CA VAL A 129 -7.50 -2.73 -6.93
C VAL A 129 -7.58 -3.48 -8.26
N ALA A 130 -7.71 -4.81 -8.22
CA ALA A 130 -7.93 -5.62 -9.41
C ALA A 130 -9.25 -5.28 -10.13
N ALA A 131 -10.27 -4.87 -9.38
CA ALA A 131 -11.55 -4.42 -9.95
C ALA A 131 -11.48 -3.03 -10.60
N VAL A 132 -10.55 -2.17 -10.18
CA VAL A 132 -10.38 -0.80 -10.69
C VAL A 132 -9.45 -0.73 -11.89
N ALA A 133 -8.45 -1.60 -11.96
CA ALA A 133 -7.57 -1.67 -13.12
C ALA A 133 -8.30 -2.32 -14.30
N THR A 134 -8.32 -1.60 -15.42
CA THR A 134 -9.08 -1.90 -16.63
C THR A 134 -8.60 -3.14 -17.39
N TYR A 135 -7.63 -3.88 -16.89
CA TYR A 135 -7.31 -5.23 -17.32
C TYR A 135 -6.50 -5.93 -16.24
N PHE A 136 -7.11 -6.92 -15.59
CA PHE A 136 -6.39 -8.00 -14.91
C PHE A 136 -6.97 -9.31 -15.42
N PRO A 137 -6.13 -10.29 -15.81
CA PRO A 137 -6.64 -11.59 -16.20
C PRO A 137 -7.48 -12.15 -15.02
N PRO A 138 -8.74 -12.55 -15.28
CA PRO A 138 -9.65 -12.98 -14.23
C PRO A 138 -9.05 -14.05 -13.32
N LEU A 139 -9.28 -13.94 -12.01
CA LEU A 139 -8.98 -14.94 -10.97
C LEU A 139 -9.53 -16.35 -11.28
N HIS A 140 -10.43 -16.47 -12.26
CA HIS A 140 -11.05 -17.71 -12.73
C HIS A 140 -10.87 -17.96 -14.23
N CYS A 141 -9.90 -17.35 -14.90
CA CYS A 141 -9.64 -17.68 -16.31
C CYS A 141 -9.07 -19.11 -16.45
N PRO A 142 -9.60 -19.91 -17.41
CA PRO A 142 -8.91 -21.10 -17.92
C PRO A 142 -7.51 -20.73 -18.44
N PRO A 143 -6.62 -21.72 -18.66
CA PRO A 143 -5.18 -21.51 -18.75
C PRO A 143 -4.78 -20.87 -20.07
N GLU A 144 -4.94 -19.56 -20.22
CA GLU A 144 -4.23 -18.79 -21.24
C GLU A 144 -2.86 -18.31 -20.74
N THR A 145 -2.47 -18.67 -19.51
CA THR A 145 -1.07 -18.99 -19.19
C THR A 145 -0.72 -20.38 -19.72
N ILE A 146 -0.73 -20.55 -21.05
CA ILE A 146 0.00 -21.65 -21.65
C ILE A 146 1.47 -21.38 -21.34
N THR A 147 2.20 -22.36 -20.79
CA THR A 147 3.63 -22.29 -20.49
C THR A 147 4.49 -21.79 -21.65
N SER A 148 3.96 -21.76 -22.87
CA SER A 148 4.57 -21.17 -24.07
C SER A 148 4.65 -19.64 -24.08
N ASN A 149 3.83 -18.92 -23.31
CA ASN A 149 3.74 -17.45 -23.34
C ASN A 149 4.39 -16.75 -22.14
N ILE A 150 4.90 -17.53 -21.18
CA ILE A 150 5.59 -17.01 -20.00
C ILE A 150 7.10 -17.01 -20.26
N ARG A 151 7.74 -15.84 -20.19
CA ARG A 151 9.20 -15.73 -20.14
C ARG A 151 9.67 -15.37 -18.74
N TYR A 152 10.59 -16.17 -18.21
CA TYR A 152 11.26 -15.88 -16.95
C TYR A 152 12.44 -14.94 -17.21
N GLY A 153 12.37 -13.74 -16.64
CA GLY A 153 13.48 -12.80 -16.60
C GLY A 153 14.47 -13.10 -15.48
N LYS A 154 15.56 -12.31 -15.43
CA LYS A 154 16.45 -12.28 -14.26
C LYS A 154 15.64 -11.83 -13.02
N ASN A 155 16.01 -12.33 -11.83
CA ASN A 155 15.37 -12.01 -10.53
C ASN A 155 13.90 -12.45 -10.38
N ASN A 156 13.51 -13.61 -10.92
CA ASN A 156 12.13 -14.13 -10.85
C ASN A 156 11.07 -13.21 -11.50
N ALA A 157 11.47 -12.29 -12.38
CA ALA A 157 10.52 -11.55 -13.20
C ALA A 157 9.79 -12.51 -14.16
N VAL A 158 8.49 -12.30 -14.35
CA VAL A 158 7.66 -13.09 -15.25
C VAL A 158 7.02 -12.14 -16.24
N TYR A 159 7.25 -12.40 -17.53
CA TYR A 159 6.66 -11.65 -18.64
C TYR A 159 5.61 -12.52 -19.31
N VAL A 160 4.42 -11.97 -19.55
CA VAL A 160 3.38 -12.62 -20.34
C VAL A 160 3.38 -11.99 -21.73
N ASN A 161 3.55 -12.83 -22.75
CA ASN A 161 3.51 -12.41 -24.14
C ASN A 161 2.05 -12.48 -24.64
N GLU A 162 1.39 -11.34 -24.73
CA GLU A 162 0.14 -11.23 -25.49
C GLU A 162 0.47 -11.11 -26.98
N GLY A 163 -0.18 -11.93 -27.80
CA GLY A 163 0.13 -12.10 -29.22
C GLY A 163 0.22 -10.77 -29.99
N GLY A 164 1.23 -10.68 -30.86
CA GLY A 164 1.43 -9.52 -31.72
C GLY A 164 0.40 -9.47 -32.85
N VAL A 165 -0.29 -8.34 -32.96
CA VAL A 165 -0.82 -7.85 -34.24
C VAL A 165 0.02 -6.61 -34.56
N GLU A 166 0.84 -6.74 -35.61
CA GLU A 166 1.59 -5.69 -36.31
C GLU A 166 2.28 -4.59 -35.46
N GLU A 167 3.61 -4.68 -35.44
CA GLU A 167 4.59 -3.62 -35.22
C GLU A 167 4.94 -3.09 -33.82
N ARG A 168 4.30 -3.46 -32.71
CA ARG A 168 4.85 -3.22 -31.36
C ARG A 168 4.51 -4.33 -30.36
N VAL A 169 5.52 -5.09 -29.93
CA VAL A 169 5.39 -6.06 -28.83
C VAL A 169 5.54 -5.31 -27.52
N TYR A 170 4.45 -5.15 -26.77
CA TYR A 170 4.48 -4.64 -25.40
C TYR A 170 4.55 -5.83 -24.44
N GLY A 171 5.66 -5.99 -23.73
CA GLY A 171 5.75 -6.97 -22.65
C GLY A 171 5.19 -6.36 -21.36
N ALA A 172 4.03 -6.83 -20.89
CA ALA A 172 3.56 -6.49 -19.55
C ALA A 172 4.28 -7.38 -18.53
N LYS A 173 4.87 -6.76 -17.50
CA LYS A 173 5.35 -7.49 -16.34
C LYS A 173 4.15 -7.78 -15.46
N GLU A 174 3.80 -9.05 -15.29
CA GLU A 174 2.71 -9.45 -14.42
C GLU A 174 3.23 -9.93 -13.07
N PRO A 175 2.51 -9.66 -11.96
CA PRO A 175 2.90 -10.17 -10.67
C PRO A 175 2.61 -11.68 -10.65
N TYR A 176 3.64 -12.50 -10.81
CA TYR A 176 3.50 -13.95 -10.70
C TYR A 176 3.27 -14.35 -9.24
N PHE A 177 2.25 -15.15 -8.97
CA PHE A 177 2.05 -15.81 -7.68
C PHE A 177 1.52 -17.23 -7.84
N LYS A 178 1.88 -18.09 -6.90
CA LYS A 178 1.39 -19.47 -6.86
C LYS A 178 0.04 -19.49 -6.15
N VAL A 179 -0.79 -20.47 -6.48
CA VAL A 179 -2.06 -20.73 -5.74
C VAL A 179 -1.81 -20.98 -4.25
N SER A 180 -0.62 -21.46 -3.89
CA SER A 180 -0.19 -21.67 -2.49
C SER A 180 0.36 -20.42 -1.79
N ASP A 181 0.53 -19.30 -2.49
CA ASP A 181 1.01 -18.06 -1.87
C ASP A 181 -0.13 -17.41 -1.07
N ASP A 182 0.17 -16.92 0.14
CA ASP A 182 -0.80 -16.15 0.92
C ASP A 182 -1.04 -14.75 0.32
N PHE A 183 -2.14 -14.11 0.74
CA PHE A 183 -2.52 -12.80 0.22
C PHE A 183 -1.59 -11.65 0.62
N GLY A 184 -0.81 -11.80 1.70
CA GLY A 184 0.25 -10.86 2.05
C GLY A 184 1.34 -10.86 0.99
N LYS A 185 1.81 -12.04 0.59
CA LYS A 185 2.78 -12.21 -0.48
C LYS A 185 2.26 -11.73 -1.84
N VAL A 186 1.00 -12.02 -2.17
CA VAL A 186 0.35 -11.52 -3.40
C VAL A 186 0.33 -9.99 -3.40
N ARG A 187 -0.15 -9.37 -2.31
CA ARG A 187 -0.19 -7.90 -2.17
C ARG A 187 1.21 -7.29 -2.23
N SER A 188 2.19 -7.89 -1.58
CA SER A 188 3.57 -7.40 -1.63
C SER A 188 4.12 -7.37 -3.05
N ARG A 189 3.92 -8.43 -3.85
CA ARG A 189 4.39 -8.46 -5.23
C ARG A 189 3.67 -7.43 -6.09
N TRP A 190 2.39 -7.22 -5.82
CA TRP A 190 1.61 -6.17 -6.47
C TRP A 190 2.14 -4.77 -6.13
N GLU A 191 2.41 -4.47 -4.85
CA GLU A 191 2.99 -3.19 -4.43
C GLU A 191 4.39 -2.97 -5.02
N GLU A 192 5.22 -4.02 -5.12
CA GLU A 192 6.54 -3.98 -5.76
C GLU A 192 6.42 -3.67 -7.27
N LEU A 193 5.52 -4.33 -7.98
CA LEU A 193 5.28 -4.09 -9.40
C LEU A 193 4.77 -2.67 -9.66
N LYS A 194 3.81 -2.18 -8.86
CA LYS A 194 3.30 -0.81 -8.97
C LYS A 194 4.42 0.20 -8.80
N LYS A 195 5.30 -0.01 -7.81
CA LYS A 195 6.46 0.87 -7.58
C LYS A 195 7.43 0.86 -8.75
N GLU A 196 7.69 -0.30 -9.36
CA GLU A 196 8.52 -0.36 -10.56
C GLU A 196 7.88 0.37 -11.74
N PHE A 197 6.57 0.18 -11.96
CA PHE A 197 5.81 0.89 -12.99
C PHE A 197 5.87 2.41 -12.79
N ASP A 198 5.63 2.89 -11.57
CA ASP A 198 5.70 4.32 -11.23
C ASP A 198 7.10 4.89 -11.47
N ASN A 199 8.16 4.12 -11.18
CA ASN A 199 9.54 4.54 -11.47
C ASN A 199 9.80 4.59 -12.97
N VAL A 200 9.30 3.64 -13.77
CA VAL A 200 9.45 3.64 -15.23
C VAL A 200 8.67 4.78 -15.87
N ALA A 201 7.43 5.02 -15.43
CA ALA A 201 6.62 6.14 -15.89
C ALA A 201 7.25 7.50 -15.53
N ALA A 202 7.94 7.59 -14.39
CA ALA A 202 8.70 8.79 -14.02
C ALA A 202 10.00 8.98 -14.84
N LEU A 203 10.46 7.95 -15.55
CA LEU A 203 11.62 8.00 -16.46
C LEU A 203 11.23 8.37 -17.90
N ASP A 204 9.95 8.68 -18.18
CA ASP A 204 9.52 8.98 -19.54
C ASP A 204 10.38 10.10 -20.18
N HIS A 205 10.90 9.73 -21.35
CA HIS A 205 11.80 10.44 -22.26
C HIS A 205 11.06 11.39 -23.19
#